data_AF-A0A920J5S9-F1
#
_entry.id   AF-A0A920J5S9-F1
#
_cell.length_a   1.000
_cell.length_b   1.000
_cell.length_c   1.000
_cell.angle_alpha   90.00
_cell.angle_beta   90.00
_cell.angle_gamma   90.00
#
_symmetry.space_group_name_H-M   'P 1'
#
loop_
_entity.id
_entity.type
_entity.pdbx_description
1 polymer ?
#
loop_
_entity_poly.entity_id
_entity_poly.type
_entity_poly.pdbx_seq_one_letter_code
_entity_poly.pdbx_strand_id
1 'polypeptide(L)'
;MNAALTVAGELTEDDMVVVLLPDSGRGYLSKIFNDDWMTTYGFLSKDGACVKEILDTKGEKEYGIVHVQPDDSVAHALEVMKEHQISQVIVAQGPLPLSAAEVKGALTAQTAKEASLKNPDLILHVQP
;
A
#
# COMPACT_ATOMS: atom_id res chain seq x y z
N MET A 1 -26.52 20.45 -7.47
CA MET A 1 -27.64 19.48 -7.63
C MET A 1 -28.23 19.02 -6.30
N ASN A 2 -27.45 18.50 -5.34
CA ASN A 2 -27.98 17.97 -4.08
C ASN A 2 -28.90 18.95 -3.31
N ALA A 3 -28.48 20.21 -3.13
CA ALA A 3 -29.30 21.22 -2.46
C ALA A 3 -30.63 21.50 -3.19
N ALA A 4 -30.63 21.45 -4.53
CA ALA A 4 -31.86 21.62 -5.31
C ALA A 4 -32.81 20.45 -5.10
N LEU A 5 -32.30 19.22 -4.96
CA LEU A 5 -33.12 18.05 -4.61
C LEU A 5 -33.70 18.16 -3.20
N THR A 6 -32.92 18.66 -2.23
CA THR A 6 -33.41 18.90 -0.88
C THR A 6 -34.57 19.91 -0.88
N VAL A 7 -34.39 21.06 -1.55
CA VAL A 7 -35.43 22.09 -1.66
C VAL A 7 -36.66 21.57 -2.43
N ALA A 8 -36.44 20.81 -3.52
CA ALA A 8 -37.52 20.24 -4.31
C ALA A 8 -38.40 19.26 -3.51
N GLY A 9 -37.88 18.64 -2.45
CA GLY A 9 -38.65 17.77 -1.56
C GLY A 9 -39.76 18.49 -0.79
N GLU A 10 -39.75 19.82 -0.75
CA GLU A 10 -40.75 20.66 -0.06
C GLU A 10 -41.76 21.31 -1.01
N LEU A 11 -41.66 21.05 -2.31
CA LEU A 11 -42.45 21.70 -3.38
C LEU A 11 -43.59 20.81 -3.90
N THR A 12 -44.56 21.41 -4.60
CA THR A 12 -45.65 20.69 -5.27
C THR A 12 -45.36 20.46 -6.75
N GLU A 13 -46.26 19.74 -7.43
CA GLU A 13 -46.16 19.48 -8.87
C GLU A 13 -46.28 20.74 -9.75
N ASP A 14 -46.83 21.82 -9.20
CA ASP A 14 -47.00 23.10 -9.91
C ASP A 14 -45.74 23.99 -9.85
N ASP A 15 -44.76 23.65 -9.00
CA ASP A 15 -43.56 24.45 -8.77
C ASP A 15 -42.42 24.11 -9.74
N MET A 16 -41.59 25.11 -10.09
CA MET A 16 -40.43 24.94 -10.98
C MET A 16 -39.13 25.32 -10.28
N VAL A 17 -38.18 24.37 -10.24
CA VAL A 17 -36.82 24.60 -9.74
C VAL A 17 -35.86 24.86 -10.89
N VAL A 18 -35.19 26.01 -10.87
CA VAL A 18 -34.13 26.36 -11.83
C VAL A 18 -32.77 26.30 -11.13
N VAL A 19 -31.83 25.54 -11.69
CA VAL A 19 -30.47 25.38 -11.15
C VAL A 19 -29.46 25.89 -12.16
N LEU A 20 -28.53 26.74 -11.70
CA LEU A 20 -27.41 27.21 -12.50
C LEU A 20 -26.22 26.27 -12.34
N LEU A 21 -25.68 25.78 -13.45
CA LEU A 21 -24.42 25.05 -13.49
C LEU A 21 -23.33 26.07 -13.89
N PRO A 22 -22.43 26.44 -12.96
CA PRO A 22 -21.56 27.61 -13.13
C PRO A 22 -20.44 27.38 -14.15
N ASP A 23 -20.08 26.12 -14.43
CA ASP A 23 -19.03 25.75 -15.36
C ASP A 23 -19.32 24.42 -16.07
N SER A 24 -18.47 24.08 -17.03
CA SER A 24 -18.60 22.85 -17.83
C SER A 24 -17.92 21.63 -17.22
N GLY A 25 -17.18 21.80 -16.12
CA GLY A 25 -16.45 20.73 -15.46
C GLY A 25 -15.14 20.30 -16.15
N ARG A 26 -14.78 20.91 -17.29
CA ARG A 26 -13.54 20.59 -18.05
C ARG A 26 -12.27 20.66 -17.20
N GLY A 27 -12.23 21.56 -16.21
CA GLY A 27 -11.10 21.70 -15.29
C GLY A 27 -10.95 20.56 -14.26
N TYR A 28 -11.95 19.68 -14.14
CA TYR A 28 -11.99 18.63 -13.12
C TYR A 28 -11.87 17.22 -13.71
N LEU A 29 -11.53 17.08 -15.00
CA LEU A 29 -11.41 15.78 -15.66
C LEU A 29 -10.44 14.83 -14.95
N SER A 30 -9.35 15.37 -14.37
CA SER A 30 -8.38 14.59 -13.58
C SER A 30 -8.75 14.40 -12.11
N LYS A 31 -9.94 14.86 -11.68
CA LYS A 31 -10.43 14.81 -10.29
C LYS A 31 -11.74 14.04 -10.20
N ILE A 32 -12.88 14.73 -10.15
CA ILE A 32 -14.20 14.13 -9.91
C ILE A 32 -14.68 13.22 -11.06
N PHE A 33 -14.06 13.32 -12.24
CA PHE A 33 -14.31 12.42 -13.37
C PHE A 33 -13.27 11.29 -13.46
N ASN A 34 -12.31 11.24 -12.52
CA ASN A 34 -11.33 10.17 -12.42
C ASN A 34 -11.70 9.28 -11.23
N ASP A 35 -12.08 8.05 -11.53
CA ASP A 35 -12.52 7.08 -10.51
C ASP A 35 -11.43 6.75 -9.49
N ASP A 36 -10.16 6.67 -9.89
CA ASP A 36 -9.07 6.43 -8.94
C ASP A 36 -8.91 7.60 -7.97
N TRP A 37 -9.08 8.84 -8.45
CA TRP A 37 -9.11 10.01 -7.57
C TRP A 37 -10.30 9.94 -6.63
N MET A 38 -11.50 9.62 -7.14
CA MET A 38 -12.70 9.49 -6.31
C MET A 38 -12.58 8.37 -5.26
N THR A 39 -12.02 7.21 -5.60
CA THR A 39 -11.77 6.12 -4.66
C THR A 39 -10.73 6.51 -3.61
N THR A 40 -9.64 7.15 -4.01
CA THR A 40 -8.57 7.56 -3.08
C THR A 40 -9.11 8.48 -1.98
N TYR A 41 -10.07 9.34 -2.31
CA TYR A 41 -10.73 10.24 -1.36
C TYR A 41 -12.05 9.68 -0.78
N GLY A 42 -12.38 8.42 -1.06
CA GLY A 42 -13.52 7.70 -0.46
C GLY A 42 -14.90 8.08 -1.01
N PHE A 43 -14.98 8.76 -2.15
CA PHE A 43 -16.25 9.04 -2.83
C PHE A 43 -16.82 7.83 -3.58
N LEU A 44 -15.94 6.92 -4.02
CA LEU A 44 -16.31 5.64 -4.60
C LEU A 44 -15.76 4.49 -3.78
N SER A 45 -16.59 3.49 -3.54
CA SER A 45 -16.15 2.18 -3.05
C SER A 45 -15.52 1.41 -4.19
N LYS A 46 -14.37 0.75 -3.95
CA LYS A 46 -13.82 -0.23 -4.90
C LYS A 46 -14.49 -1.58 -4.65
N ASP A 47 -14.92 -2.23 -5.72
CA ASP A 47 -15.35 -3.62 -5.67
C ASP A 47 -14.13 -4.54 -5.46
N GLY A 48 -14.24 -5.47 -4.51
CA GLY A 48 -13.18 -6.43 -4.20
C GLY A 48 -12.87 -6.50 -2.70
N ALA A 49 -12.18 -7.56 -2.30
CA ALA A 49 -11.82 -7.74 -0.90
C ALA A 49 -10.80 -6.69 -0.46
N CYS A 50 -11.11 -5.95 0.60
CA CYS A 50 -10.14 -5.03 1.17
C CYS A 50 -8.99 -5.82 1.85
N VAL A 51 -7.83 -5.19 2.04
CA VAL A 51 -6.68 -5.86 2.68
C VAL A 51 -7.06 -6.48 4.02
N LYS A 52 -7.92 -5.81 4.79
CA LYS A 52 -8.46 -6.33 6.06
C LYS A 52 -9.19 -7.66 5.85
N GLU A 53 -10.14 -7.73 4.92
CA GLU A 53 -10.89 -8.95 4.63
C GLU A 53 -9.95 -10.10 4.20
N ILE A 54 -8.94 -9.79 3.39
CA ILE A 54 -7.92 -10.78 2.99
C ILE A 54 -7.12 -11.24 4.22
N LEU A 55 -6.74 -10.34 5.13
CA LEU A 55 -6.02 -10.68 6.36
C LEU A 55 -6.88 -11.53 7.31
N ASP A 56 -8.17 -11.24 7.41
CA ASP A 56 -9.11 -12.02 8.23
C ASP A 56 -9.19 -13.49 7.74
N THR A 57 -9.00 -13.76 6.44
CA THR A 57 -8.92 -15.14 5.92
C THR A 57 -7.66 -15.90 6.36
N LYS A 58 -6.60 -15.20 6.80
CA LYS A 58 -5.34 -15.83 7.25
C LYS A 58 -5.38 -16.27 8.73
N GLY A 59 -6.42 -15.91 9.48
CA GLY A 59 -6.60 -16.25 10.89
C GLY A 59 -5.68 -15.46 11.85
N GLU A 60 -5.79 -15.73 13.16
CA GLU A 60 -5.06 -15.03 14.24
C GLU A 60 -3.58 -15.46 14.39
N LYS A 61 -2.88 -15.71 13.28
CA LYS A 61 -1.43 -15.89 13.34
C LYS A 61 -0.75 -14.53 13.39
N GLU A 62 0.06 -14.29 14.42
CA GLU A 62 1.04 -13.20 14.40
C GLU A 62 2.08 -13.50 13.32
N TYR A 63 1.91 -12.86 12.16
CA TYR A 63 2.95 -12.78 11.16
C TYR A 63 3.95 -11.72 11.62
N GLY A 64 4.99 -12.15 12.34
CA GLY A 64 6.12 -11.29 12.67
C GLY A 64 6.81 -10.76 11.42
N ILE A 65 7.43 -9.59 11.52
CA ILE A 65 8.25 -9.04 10.44
C ILE A 65 9.55 -9.84 10.37
N VAL A 66 9.71 -10.61 9.29
CA VAL A 66 10.96 -11.29 8.97
C VAL A 66 11.97 -10.25 8.48
N HIS A 67 13.11 -10.15 9.17
CA HIS A 67 14.20 -9.26 8.83
C HIS A 67 15.54 -9.95 9.07
N VAL A 68 16.59 -9.41 8.46
CA VAL A 68 17.99 -9.77 8.68
C VAL A 68 18.77 -8.55 9.16
N GLN A 69 19.88 -8.77 9.83
CA GLN A 69 20.75 -7.71 10.32
C GLN A 69 21.78 -7.30 9.25
N PRO A 70 22.28 -6.05 9.28
CA PRO A 70 23.28 -5.59 8.31
C PRO A 70 24.60 -6.37 8.32
N ASP A 71 24.92 -7.03 9.43
CA ASP A 71 26.10 -7.88 9.62
C ASP A 71 25.88 -9.34 9.21
N ASP A 72 24.64 -9.73 8.86
CA ASP A 72 24.37 -11.05 8.30
C ASP A 72 24.98 -11.20 6.91
N SER A 73 25.29 -12.44 6.54
CA SER A 73 25.76 -12.77 5.19
C SER A 73 24.60 -12.85 4.19
N VAL A 74 24.90 -12.61 2.92
CA VAL A 74 23.94 -12.82 1.83
C VAL A 74 23.45 -14.27 1.78
N ALA A 75 24.30 -15.25 2.11
CA ALA A 75 23.91 -16.65 2.21
C ALA A 75 22.85 -16.88 3.29
N HIS A 76 23.02 -16.27 4.48
CA HIS A 76 22.03 -16.34 5.55
C HIS A 76 20.71 -15.69 5.13
N ALA A 77 20.74 -14.54 4.46
CA ALA A 77 19.52 -13.90 3.96
C ALA A 77 18.76 -14.77 2.95
N LEU A 78 19.45 -15.54 2.11
CA LEU A 78 18.83 -16.52 1.21
C LEU A 78 18.19 -17.69 1.96
N GLU A 79 18.81 -18.14 3.05
CA GLU A 79 18.27 -19.18 3.93
C GLU A 79 16.98 -18.71 4.60
N VAL A 80 17.00 -17.52 5.23
CA VAL A 80 15.82 -16.88 5.83
C VAL A 80 14.69 -16.71 4.81
N MET A 81 15.00 -16.22 3.61
CA MET A 81 14.00 -16.08 2.54
C MET A 81 13.37 -17.43 2.15
N LYS A 82 14.18 -18.49 2.08
CA LYS A 82 13.70 -19.84 1.75
C LYS A 82 12.84 -20.44 2.87
N GLU A 83 13.27 -20.31 4.13
CA GLU A 83 12.56 -20.79 5.31
C GLU A 83 11.16 -20.17 5.41
N HIS A 84 11.09 -18.84 5.23
CA HIS A 84 9.84 -18.09 5.31
C HIS A 84 9.06 -18.04 3.99
N GLN A 85 9.54 -18.68 2.93
CA GLN A 85 8.92 -18.70 1.59
C GLN A 85 8.64 -17.29 1.03
N ILE A 86 9.57 -16.37 1.24
CA ILE A 86 9.53 -14.98 0.78
C ILE A 86 10.62 -14.71 -0.25
N SER A 87 10.35 -13.82 -1.20
CA SER A 87 11.31 -13.43 -2.26
C SER A 87 12.09 -12.16 -1.94
N GLN A 88 11.79 -11.53 -0.80
CA GLN A 88 12.37 -10.29 -0.33
C GLN A 88 12.41 -10.29 1.20
N VAL A 89 13.46 -9.71 1.76
CA VAL A 89 13.63 -9.56 3.21
C VAL A 89 14.11 -8.15 3.54
N ILE A 90 13.66 -7.63 4.67
CA ILE A 90 14.07 -6.31 5.17
C ILE A 90 15.43 -6.45 5.85
N VAL A 91 16.33 -5.50 5.60
CA VAL A 91 17.58 -5.36 6.35
C VAL A 91 17.37 -4.28 7.40
N ALA A 92 17.37 -4.66 8.68
CA ALA A 92 17.08 -3.75 9.79
C ALA A 92 17.93 -4.07 11.03
N GLN A 93 18.10 -3.09 11.90
CA GLN A 93 18.89 -3.22 13.11
C GLN A 93 18.09 -2.77 14.33
N GLY A 94 17.92 -3.66 15.31
CA GLY A 94 17.18 -3.39 16.54
C GLY A 94 16.12 -4.45 16.83
N PRO A 95 15.56 -4.49 18.05
CA PRO A 95 14.48 -5.41 18.39
C PRO A 95 13.14 -4.97 17.77
N LEU A 96 12.22 -5.91 17.58
CA LEU A 96 10.83 -5.58 17.23
C LEU A 96 10.11 -4.89 18.41
N PRO A 97 9.18 -3.94 18.15
CA PRO A 97 8.77 -3.43 16.83
C PRO A 97 9.79 -2.44 16.24
N LEU A 98 10.08 -2.58 14.94
CA LEU A 98 11.03 -1.70 14.22
C LEU A 98 10.41 -0.34 13.91
N SER A 99 11.20 0.70 14.10
CA SER A 99 10.96 2.06 13.61
C SER A 99 11.52 2.24 12.20
N ALA A 100 11.05 3.26 11.48
CA ALA A 100 11.56 3.57 10.15
C ALA A 100 13.07 3.89 10.13
N ALA A 101 13.63 4.39 11.23
CA ALA A 101 15.07 4.71 11.35
C ALA A 101 15.97 3.46 11.49
N GLU A 102 15.38 2.34 11.93
CA GLU A 102 16.08 1.07 12.13
C GLU A 102 16.15 0.23 10.84
N VAL A 103 15.33 0.56 9.84
CA VAL A 103 15.37 -0.06 8.51
C VAL A 103 16.52 0.52 7.70
N LYS A 104 17.45 -0.33 7.28
CA LYS A 104 18.59 0.05 6.43
C LYS A 104 18.29 -0.13 4.95
N GLY A 105 17.45 -1.11 4.60
CA GLY A 105 17.02 -1.33 3.21
C GLY A 105 16.25 -2.63 3.04
N ALA A 106 16.20 -3.11 1.81
CA ALA A 106 15.59 -4.39 1.48
C ALA A 106 16.49 -5.17 0.50
N LEU A 107 16.47 -6.49 0.62
CA LEU A 107 17.20 -7.40 -0.25
C LEU A 107 16.22 -8.30 -0.99
N THR A 108 16.42 -8.49 -2.28
CA THR A 108 15.65 -9.45 -3.09
C THR A 108 16.42 -10.75 -3.25
N ALA A 109 15.71 -11.87 -3.38
CA ALA A 109 16.31 -13.18 -3.63
C ALA A 109 17.14 -13.20 -4.93
N GLN A 110 16.78 -12.39 -5.93
CA GLN A 110 17.55 -12.27 -7.16
C GLN A 110 18.91 -11.62 -6.90
N THR A 111 18.92 -10.41 -6.33
CA THR A 111 20.16 -9.67 -6.04
C THR A 111 21.05 -10.43 -5.05
N ALA A 112 20.43 -11.11 -4.07
CA ALA A 112 21.14 -11.96 -3.12
C ALA A 112 21.81 -13.18 -3.80
N LYS A 113 21.13 -13.87 -4.71
CA LYS A 113 21.75 -14.98 -5.47
C LYS A 113 22.92 -14.51 -6.33
N GLU A 114 22.75 -13.40 -7.03
CA GLU A 114 23.82 -12.81 -7.87
C GLU A 114 25.05 -12.43 -7.02
N ALA A 115 24.84 -11.88 -5.83
CA ALA A 115 25.90 -11.55 -4.89
C ALA A 115 26.55 -12.82 -4.29
N SER A 116 25.75 -13.81 -3.90
CA SER A 116 26.22 -15.07 -3.31
C SER A 116 27.09 -15.88 -4.27
N LEU A 117 26.78 -15.87 -5.57
CA LEU A 117 27.63 -16.49 -6.60
C LEU A 117 29.03 -15.89 -6.68
N LYS A 118 29.18 -14.60 -6.33
CA LYS A 118 30.48 -13.91 -6.30
C LYS A 118 31.19 -14.14 -4.97
N ASN A 119 30.48 -13.97 -3.86
CA ASN A 119 30.97 -14.22 -2.51
C ASN A 119 29.79 -14.53 -1.57
N PRO A 120 29.63 -15.78 -1.09
CA PRO A 120 28.55 -16.13 -0.17
C PRO A 120 28.66 -15.47 1.20
N ASP A 121 29.88 -15.15 1.63
CA ASP A 121 30.18 -14.50 2.91
C ASP A 121 30.15 -12.97 2.81
N LEU A 122 29.64 -12.42 1.70
CA LEU A 122 29.45 -10.98 1.55
C LEU A 122 28.46 -10.50 2.61
N ILE A 123 28.89 -9.51 3.40
CA ILE A 123 28.07 -8.87 4.42
C ILE A 123 27.09 -7.90 3.76
N LEU A 124 25.86 -7.82 4.30
CA LEU A 124 24.80 -6.90 3.87
C LEU A 124 25.12 -5.44 4.24
N HIS A 125 26.21 -4.89 3.70
CA HIS A 125 26.47 -3.46 3.78
C HIS A 125 25.50 -2.69 2.89
N VAL A 126 24.41 -2.22 3.48
CA VAL A 126 23.53 -1.26 2.86
C VAL A 126 24.23 0.10 2.91
N GLN A 127 24.75 0.55 1.78
CA GLN A 127 25.16 1.95 1.62
C GLN A 127 23.91 2.84 1.80
N PRO A 128 24.02 3.98 2.49
CA PRO A 128 22.89 4.87 2.75
C PRO A 128 22.25 5.42 1.47
#